data_AF-A0A2R2WDA6-F1
#
_entry.id   AF-A0A2R2WDA6-F1
#
_cell.length_a   1.000
_cell.length_b   1.000
_cell.length_c   1.000
_cell.angle_alpha   90.00
_cell.angle_beta   90.00
_cell.angle_gamma   90.00
#
_symmetry.space_group_name_H-M   'P 1'
#
loop_
_entity.id
_entity.type
_entity.pdbx_description
1 polymer ?
#
loop_
_entity_poly.entity_id
_entity_poly.type
_entity_poly.pdbx_seq_one_letter_code
_entity_poly.pdbx_strand_id
1 'polypeptide(L)'
;MRVLLAPLRRRRVWVTFVVIAVAGSLLVLLRHGSGVRTISGLFVVLGLATLAGGFVAYTSNLEPDHRPAALEGLDQARRKGIRRAVVSGDLSVLDASDRIVAADFADAYVASVPRAMSPLLLIMAGGLLQGIAQLVRWDGSWIDWAFAAEIAVVVGALAFGVPRQVRWLANARRVAARGVGPTAS
;
A
#
# COMPACT_ATOMS: atom_id res chain seq x y z
N MET A 1 12.89 1.64 10.58
CA MET A 1 11.51 1.63 11.13
C MET A 1 10.68 2.86 10.76
N ARG A 2 11.13 4.11 11.02
CA ARG A 2 10.34 5.35 10.73
C ARG A 2 9.92 5.51 9.26
N VAL A 3 10.73 5.04 8.32
CA VAL A 3 10.43 5.08 6.88
C VAL A 3 9.31 4.11 6.51
N LEU A 4 9.30 2.89 7.06
CA LEU A 4 8.27 1.88 6.81
C LEU A 4 6.88 2.32 7.30
N LEU A 5 6.80 3.11 8.36
CA LEU A 5 5.53 3.61 8.91
C LEU A 5 5.07 4.94 8.31
N ALA A 6 5.83 5.55 7.40
CA ALA A 6 5.47 6.85 6.83
C ALA A 6 4.10 6.85 6.13
N PRO A 7 3.68 5.79 5.42
CA PRO A 7 2.35 5.75 4.81
C PRO A 7 1.20 5.65 5.80
N LEU A 8 1.47 5.12 6.99
CA LEU A 8 0.51 5.12 8.08
C LEU A 8 0.24 6.53 8.60
N ARG A 9 1.16 7.50 8.44
CA ARG A 9 0.94 8.87 8.92
C ARG A 9 -0.16 9.63 8.17
N ARG A 10 -0.69 9.10 7.07
CA ARG A 10 -1.77 9.76 6.33
C ARG A 10 -3.04 9.76 7.17
N ARG A 11 -3.65 10.95 7.33
CA ARG A 11 -4.88 11.15 8.10
C ARG A 11 -5.99 10.18 7.68
N ARG A 12 -6.15 9.93 6.37
CA ARG A 12 -7.17 9.01 5.84
C ARG A 12 -6.99 7.57 6.35
N VAL A 13 -5.76 7.05 6.36
CA VAL A 13 -5.46 5.69 6.83
C VAL A 13 -5.78 5.55 8.31
N TRP A 14 -5.35 6.52 9.13
CA TRP A 14 -5.66 6.56 10.56
C TRP A 14 -7.16 6.71 10.84
N VAL A 15 -7.85 7.60 10.12
CA VAL A 15 -9.29 7.81 10.29
C VAL A 15 -10.04 6.52 9.97
N THR A 16 -9.74 5.86 8.85
CA THR A 16 -10.37 4.58 8.50
C THR A 16 -10.10 3.51 9.56
N PHE A 17 -8.85 3.36 9.98
CA PHE A 17 -8.46 2.39 11.01
C PHE A 17 -9.21 2.66 12.33
N VAL A 18 -9.16 3.89 12.83
CA VAL A 18 -9.76 4.27 14.12
C VAL A 18 -11.28 4.17 14.08
N VAL A 19 -11.93 4.61 13.01
CA VAL A 19 -13.40 4.52 12.88
C VAL A 19 -13.85 3.05 12.94
N ILE A 20 -13.19 2.17 12.18
CA ILE A 20 -13.54 0.73 12.16
C ILE A 20 -13.21 0.08 13.51
N ALA A 21 -12.05 0.40 14.09
CA ALA A 21 -11.65 -0.13 15.38
C ALA A 21 -12.63 0.29 16.50
N VAL A 22 -12.93 1.58 16.62
CA VAL A 22 -13.80 2.10 17.69
C VAL A 22 -15.24 1.64 17.51
N ALA A 23 -15.81 1.80 16.31
CA ALA A 23 -17.20 1.39 16.06
C ALA A 23 -17.37 -0.12 16.19
N GLY A 24 -16.42 -0.90 15.66
CA GLY A 24 -16.43 -2.36 15.75
C GLY A 24 -16.26 -2.86 17.20
N SER A 25 -15.32 -2.29 17.95
CA SER A 25 -15.08 -2.69 19.35
C SER A 25 -16.27 -2.34 20.24
N LEU A 26 -16.90 -1.18 20.04
CA LEU A 26 -18.11 -0.81 20.77
C LEU A 26 -19.24 -1.81 20.52
N LEU A 27 -19.44 -2.21 19.26
CA LEU A 27 -20.45 -3.19 18.89
C LEU A 27 -20.19 -4.56 19.54
N VAL A 28 -18.93 -5.00 19.59
CA VAL A 28 -18.53 -6.26 20.24
C VAL A 28 -18.78 -6.21 21.75
N LEU A 29 -18.41 -5.11 22.41
CA LEU A 29 -18.60 -4.92 23.85
C LEU A 29 -20.09 -4.91 24.22
N LEU A 30 -20.93 -4.19 23.47
CA LEU A 30 -22.37 -4.14 23.69
C LEU A 30 -23.05 -5.51 23.50
N ARG A 31 -22.55 -6.34 22.58
CA ARG A 31 -23.18 -7.61 22.21
C ARG A 31 -22.71 -8.81 23.04
N HIS A 32 -21.48 -8.79 23.53
CA HIS A 32 -20.87 -9.97 24.16
C HIS A 32 -20.45 -9.76 25.62
N GLY A 33 -20.45 -8.52 26.14
CA GLY A 33 -20.12 -8.24 27.53
C GLY A 33 -18.67 -8.64 27.87
N SER A 34 -18.47 -9.82 28.46
CA SER A 34 -17.17 -10.36 28.85
C SER A 34 -17.00 -11.85 28.50
N GLY A 35 -15.79 -12.24 28.10
CA GLY A 35 -15.42 -13.64 27.84
C GLY A 35 -14.59 -13.83 26.56
N VAL A 36 -14.28 -15.09 26.23
CA VAL A 36 -13.47 -15.47 25.05
C VAL A 36 -14.07 -14.94 23.74
N ARG A 37 -15.41 -14.84 23.66
CA ARG A 37 -16.14 -14.28 22.51
C ARG A 37 -15.90 -12.78 22.33
N THR A 38 -15.72 -12.02 23.43
CA THR A 38 -15.37 -10.59 23.38
C THR A 38 -13.95 -10.44 22.84
N ILE A 39 -13.00 -11.21 23.35
CA ILE A 39 -11.59 -11.17 22.91
C ILE A 39 -11.48 -11.50 21.42
N SER A 40 -12.08 -12.60 20.98
CA SER A 40 -12.09 -12.96 19.56
C SER A 40 -12.77 -11.90 18.69
N GLY A 41 -13.91 -11.35 19.13
CA GLY A 41 -14.58 -10.26 18.43
C GLY A 41 -13.69 -9.02 18.26
N LEU A 42 -12.91 -8.66 19.30
CA LEU A 42 -11.96 -7.56 19.23
C LEU A 42 -10.82 -7.85 18.23
N PHE A 43 -10.32 -9.09 18.17
CA PHE A 43 -9.32 -9.48 17.16
C PHE A 43 -9.87 -9.40 15.73
N VAL A 44 -11.13 -9.81 15.49
CA VAL A 44 -11.77 -9.64 14.18
C VAL A 44 -11.83 -8.15 13.80
N VAL A 45 -12.28 -7.30 14.72
CA VAL A 45 -12.38 -5.85 14.48
C VAL A 45 -11.01 -5.24 14.18
N LEU A 46 -9.97 -5.63 14.92
CA LEU A 46 -8.59 -5.20 14.66
C LEU A 46 -8.08 -5.68 13.30
N GLY A 47 -8.36 -6.93 12.92
CA GLY A 47 -8.02 -7.46 11.60
C GLY A 47 -8.67 -6.66 10.47
N LEU A 48 -9.98 -6.41 10.58
CA LEU A 48 -10.75 -5.60 9.62
C LEU A 48 -10.25 -4.16 9.53
N ALA A 49 -9.97 -3.51 10.68
CA ALA A 49 -9.42 -2.16 10.71
C ALA A 49 -8.06 -2.10 10.02
N THR A 50 -7.20 -3.10 10.25
CA THR A 50 -5.87 -3.18 9.65
C THR A 50 -5.94 -3.46 8.14
N LEU A 51 -6.82 -4.36 7.70
CA LEU A 51 -7.08 -4.63 6.28
C LEU A 51 -7.57 -3.37 5.55
N ALA A 52 -8.58 -2.69 6.10
CA ALA A 52 -9.13 -1.48 5.53
C ALA A 52 -8.09 -0.35 5.50
N GLY A 53 -7.31 -0.17 6.57
CA GLY A 53 -6.20 0.78 6.61
C GLY A 53 -5.12 0.46 5.57
N GLY A 54 -4.75 -0.81 5.44
CA GLY A 54 -3.83 -1.30 4.42
C GLY A 54 -4.33 -1.07 3.00
N PHE A 55 -5.62 -1.31 2.74
CA PHE A 55 -6.25 -1.06 1.44
C PHE A 55 -6.31 0.43 1.07
N VAL A 56 -6.70 1.29 2.03
CA VAL A 56 -6.68 2.75 1.84
C VAL A 56 -5.24 3.24 1.62
N ALA A 57 -4.27 2.72 2.36
CA ALA A 57 -2.86 3.04 2.15
C ALA A 57 -2.36 2.55 0.79
N TYR A 58 -2.80 1.37 0.32
CA TYR A 58 -2.42 0.79 -0.96
C TYR A 58 -2.95 1.63 -2.12
N THR A 59 -4.25 1.91 -2.13
CA THR A 59 -4.91 2.76 -3.14
C THR A 59 -4.33 4.18 -3.14
N SER A 60 -4.06 4.75 -1.97
CA SER A 60 -3.50 6.11 -1.83
C SER A 60 -2.00 6.20 -2.16
N ASN A 61 -1.26 5.08 -2.21
CA ASN A 61 0.15 5.03 -2.61
C ASN A 61 0.36 4.55 -4.05
N LEU A 62 -0.66 3.96 -4.70
CA LEU A 62 -0.64 3.75 -6.16
C LEU A 62 -0.51 5.08 -6.90
N GLU A 63 -0.91 6.17 -6.25
CA GLU A 63 -0.43 7.52 -6.48
C GLU A 63 0.79 7.78 -5.61
N PRO A 64 2.03 7.68 -6.14
CA PRO A 64 3.19 8.26 -5.48
C PRO A 64 2.91 9.74 -5.19
N ASP A 65 2.48 9.99 -3.96
CA ASP A 65 2.41 11.31 -3.31
C ASP A 65 3.79 11.88 -3.04
N HIS A 66 4.85 11.21 -3.49
CA HIS A 66 6.09 11.89 -3.78
C HIS A 66 5.78 12.74 -5.00
N ARG A 67 5.26 13.95 -4.76
CA ARG A 67 5.71 15.14 -5.48
C ARG A 67 7.21 15.20 -5.17
N PRO A 68 8.07 14.58 -5.97
CA PRO A 68 9.49 14.78 -5.79
C PRO A 68 9.69 16.28 -6.08
N ALA A 69 10.64 16.93 -5.43
CA ALA A 69 11.01 18.28 -5.82
C ALA A 69 11.24 18.38 -7.35
N ALA A 70 11.70 17.29 -7.98
CA ALA A 70 11.83 17.14 -9.42
C ALA A 70 10.53 17.38 -10.24
N LEU A 71 9.34 17.12 -9.68
CA LEU A 71 8.06 17.39 -10.36
C LEU A 71 7.35 18.66 -9.85
N GLU A 72 7.93 19.35 -8.86
CA GLU A 72 7.39 20.62 -8.36
C GLU A 72 7.64 21.73 -9.41
N GLY A 73 6.61 22.49 -9.75
CA GLY A 73 6.66 23.51 -10.81
C GLY A 73 6.22 23.03 -12.20
N LEU A 74 6.01 21.72 -12.41
CA LEU A 74 5.47 21.20 -13.67
C LEU A 74 3.93 21.23 -13.71
N ASP A 75 3.37 21.42 -14.90
CA ASP A 75 1.93 21.30 -15.11
C ASP A 75 1.44 19.86 -14.83
N GLN A 76 0.12 19.68 -14.70
CA GLN A 76 -0.44 18.38 -14.34
C GLN A 76 -0.29 17.35 -15.48
N ALA A 77 -0.26 17.82 -16.73
CA ALA A 77 -0.11 16.99 -17.91
C ALA A 77 1.30 16.38 -18.02
N ARG A 78 2.37 17.20 -17.90
CA ARG A 78 3.76 16.69 -17.94
C ARG A 78 4.07 15.81 -16.75
N ARG A 79 3.56 16.13 -15.56
CA ARG A 79 3.67 15.24 -14.38
C ARG A 79 3.11 13.84 -14.65
N LYS A 80 1.93 13.77 -15.27
CA LYS A 80 1.30 12.49 -15.62
C LYS A 80 2.10 11.75 -16.70
N GLY A 81 2.64 12.47 -17.68
CA GLY A 81 3.52 11.95 -18.73
C GLY A 81 4.80 11.32 -18.17
N ILE A 82 5.57 12.08 -17.38
CA ILE A 82 6.82 11.62 -16.75
C ILE A 82 6.56 10.42 -15.85
N ARG A 83 5.51 10.45 -15.03
CA ARG A 83 5.16 9.32 -14.17
C ARG A 83 4.80 8.07 -14.97
N ARG A 84 4.07 8.22 -16.08
CA ARG A 84 3.73 7.10 -16.97
C ARG A 84 4.97 6.52 -17.63
N ALA A 85 5.89 7.37 -18.10
CA ALA A 85 7.16 6.98 -18.72
C ALA A 85 8.08 6.21 -17.76
N VAL A 86 8.22 6.65 -16.51
CA VAL A 86 9.01 5.93 -15.49
C VAL A 86 8.36 4.59 -15.13
N VAL A 87 7.03 4.56 -15.02
CA VAL A 87 6.29 3.33 -14.74
C VAL A 87 6.36 2.33 -15.90
N SER A 88 6.32 2.78 -17.16
CA SER A 88 6.48 1.91 -18.34
C SER A 88 7.94 1.57 -18.63
N GLY A 89 8.89 2.35 -18.13
CA GLY A 89 10.31 2.24 -18.44
C GLY A 89 10.68 2.81 -19.82
N ASP A 90 9.79 3.60 -20.43
CA ASP A 90 9.94 4.16 -21.76
C ASP A 90 10.12 5.68 -21.71
N LEU A 91 11.37 6.12 -21.89
CA LEU A 91 11.77 7.53 -21.91
C LEU A 91 11.67 8.16 -23.31
N SER A 92 11.43 7.36 -24.36
CA SER A 92 11.39 7.87 -25.74
C SER A 92 10.21 8.81 -25.98
N VAL A 93 9.12 8.60 -25.22
CA VAL A 93 7.89 9.40 -25.23
C VAL A 93 8.07 10.77 -24.57
N LEU A 94 9.20 11.00 -23.92
CA LEU A 94 9.52 12.28 -23.27
C LEU A 94 10.54 13.07 -24.09
N ASP A 95 10.37 14.39 -24.07
CA ASP A 95 11.36 15.34 -24.57
C ASP A 95 12.66 15.25 -23.78
N ALA A 96 13.77 15.67 -24.39
CA ALA A 96 15.10 15.56 -23.79
C ALA A 96 15.21 16.25 -22.42
N SER A 97 14.54 17.40 -22.24
CA SER A 97 14.48 18.13 -20.97
C SER A 97 13.73 17.37 -19.86
N ASP A 98 12.70 16.60 -20.22
CA ASP A 98 11.88 15.82 -19.27
C ASP A 98 12.50 14.47 -18.90
N ARG A 99 13.49 14.00 -19.68
CA ARG A 99 14.21 12.74 -19.39
C ARG A 99 15.10 12.84 -18.16
N ILE A 100 15.74 13.99 -17.94
CA ILE A 100 16.56 14.26 -16.75
C ILE A 100 15.66 14.26 -15.50
N VAL A 101 14.53 14.98 -15.58
CA VAL A 101 13.52 15.01 -14.51
C VAL A 101 12.94 13.62 -14.22
N ALA A 102 12.74 12.81 -15.26
CA ALA A 102 12.28 11.44 -15.12
C ALA A 102 13.30 10.54 -14.43
N ALA A 103 14.60 10.74 -14.63
CA ALA A 103 15.66 10.01 -13.95
C ALA A 103 15.71 10.39 -12.44
N ASP A 104 15.69 11.68 -12.12
CA ASP A 104 15.64 12.17 -10.73
C ASP A 104 14.39 11.65 -9.99
N PHE A 105 13.25 11.65 -10.70
CA PHE A 105 12.03 11.06 -10.17
C PHE A 105 12.17 9.54 -9.93
N ALA A 106 12.80 8.82 -10.86
CA ALA A 106 12.99 7.38 -10.75
C ALA A 106 13.91 7.03 -9.57
N ASP A 107 14.98 7.77 -9.33
CA ASP A 107 15.86 7.59 -8.18
C ASP A 107 15.13 7.86 -6.85
N ALA A 108 14.39 8.96 -6.79
CA ALA A 108 13.54 9.26 -5.63
C ALA A 108 12.48 8.16 -5.39
N TYR A 109 11.94 7.59 -6.46
CA TYR A 109 11.00 6.47 -6.38
C TYR A 109 11.68 5.21 -5.83
N VAL A 110 12.85 4.83 -6.33
CA VAL A 110 13.63 3.66 -5.85
C VAL A 110 13.95 3.80 -4.36
N ALA A 111 14.39 4.97 -3.92
CA ALA A 111 14.67 5.25 -2.51
C ALA A 111 13.41 5.15 -1.63
N SER A 112 12.23 5.37 -2.20
CA SER A 112 10.95 5.34 -1.48
C SER A 112 10.28 3.97 -1.38
N VAL A 113 10.78 2.95 -2.09
CA VAL A 113 10.18 1.60 -2.14
C VAL A 113 9.85 0.99 -0.78
N PRO A 114 10.68 1.13 0.28
CA PRO A 114 10.33 0.60 1.60
C PRO A 114 8.98 1.14 2.12
N ARG A 115 8.57 2.35 1.73
CA ARG A 115 7.24 2.90 2.03
C ARG A 115 6.15 2.21 1.23
N ALA A 116 6.37 1.92 -0.05
CA ALA A 116 5.39 1.26 -0.92
C ALA A 116 5.06 -0.18 -0.49
N MET A 117 5.94 -0.84 0.26
CA MET A 117 5.68 -2.18 0.82
C MET A 117 4.86 -2.18 2.11
N SER A 118 4.79 -1.04 2.83
CA SER A 118 4.04 -0.95 4.09
C SER A 118 2.52 -1.23 3.99
N PRO A 119 1.80 -0.87 2.91
CA PRO A 119 0.40 -1.23 2.77
C PRO A 119 0.18 -2.73 2.58
N LEU A 120 1.10 -3.41 1.87
CA LEU A 120 1.05 -4.85 1.68
C LEU A 120 1.28 -5.58 3.02
N LEU A 121 2.22 -5.11 3.84
CA LEU A 121 2.45 -5.62 5.18
C LEU A 121 1.23 -5.43 6.09
N LEU A 122 0.52 -4.30 5.97
CA LEU A 122 -0.73 -4.08 6.71
C LEU A 122 -1.85 -5.01 6.26
N ILE A 123 -2.01 -5.21 4.95
CA ILE A 123 -3.00 -6.17 4.43
C ILE A 123 -2.71 -7.57 4.97
N MET A 124 -1.44 -7.99 4.96
CA MET A 124 -1.03 -9.28 5.53
C MET A 124 -1.28 -9.38 7.04
N ALA A 125 -0.91 -8.34 7.81
CA ALA A 125 -1.11 -8.32 9.25
C ALA A 125 -2.60 -8.36 9.62
N GLY A 126 -3.44 -7.62 8.87
CA GLY A 126 -4.89 -7.65 9.05
C GLY A 126 -5.49 -9.02 8.77
N GLY A 127 -5.04 -9.69 7.70
CA GLY A 127 -5.42 -11.09 7.43
C GLY A 127 -4.99 -12.03 8.55
N LEU A 128 -3.72 -11.96 9.00
CA LEU A 128 -3.26 -12.81 10.10
C LEU A 128 -4.10 -12.65 11.37
N LEU A 129 -4.40 -11.40 11.78
CA LEU A 129 -5.23 -11.12 12.94
C LEU A 129 -6.66 -11.67 12.80
N GLN A 130 -7.23 -11.57 11.60
CA GLN A 130 -8.56 -12.07 11.31
C GLN A 130 -8.60 -13.61 11.28
N GLY A 131 -7.61 -14.26 10.68
CA GLY A 131 -7.44 -15.72 10.71
C GLY A 131 -7.27 -16.28 12.13
N ILE A 132 -6.46 -15.63 12.97
CA ILE A 132 -6.33 -16.00 14.40
C ILE A 132 -7.68 -15.88 15.12
N ALA A 133 -8.42 -14.81 14.86
CA ALA A 133 -9.72 -14.60 15.48
C ALA A 133 -10.74 -15.70 15.11
N GLN A 134 -10.69 -16.17 13.86
CA GLN A 134 -11.55 -17.26 13.37
C GLN A 134 -11.14 -18.62 13.95
N LEU A 135 -9.84 -18.92 14.04
CA LEU A 135 -9.33 -20.14 14.70
C LEU A 135 -9.82 -20.28 16.15
N VAL A 136 -9.92 -19.16 16.88
CA VAL A 136 -10.40 -19.15 18.28
C VAL A 136 -11.91 -19.39 18.41
N ARG A 137 -12.70 -19.17 17.33
CA ARG A 137 -14.16 -19.44 17.33
C ARG A 137 -14.54 -20.71 16.58
N TRP A 138 -13.57 -21.45 16.07
CA TRP A 138 -13.82 -22.56 15.17
C TRP A 138 -14.47 -23.74 15.92
N ASP A 139 -15.76 -23.94 15.65
CA ASP A 139 -16.61 -25.01 16.18
C ASP A 139 -16.81 -26.15 15.16
N GLY A 140 -15.99 -26.20 14.11
CA GLY A 140 -15.98 -27.27 13.11
C GLY A 140 -17.00 -27.10 11.96
N SER A 141 -17.78 -26.01 11.91
CA SER A 141 -18.75 -25.78 10.82
C SER A 141 -18.52 -24.48 10.04
N TRP A 142 -18.59 -24.62 8.71
CA TRP A 142 -18.55 -23.64 7.61
C TRP A 142 -17.86 -22.27 7.82
N ILE A 143 -16.59 -22.20 7.39
CA ILE A 143 -15.81 -20.97 7.20
C ILE A 143 -16.08 -20.46 5.77
N ASP A 144 -17.18 -19.74 5.53
CA ASP A 144 -17.68 -19.78 4.14
C ASP A 144 -17.63 -18.51 3.29
N TRP A 145 -17.54 -17.30 3.86
CA TRP A 145 -17.44 -16.10 3.01
C TRP A 145 -16.46 -15.05 3.50
N ALA A 146 -16.38 -14.82 4.81
CA ALA A 146 -15.46 -13.82 5.37
C ALA A 146 -13.98 -14.21 5.18
N PHE A 147 -13.65 -15.48 5.40
CA PHE A 147 -12.30 -16.01 5.17
C PHE A 147 -11.97 -16.12 3.67
N ALA A 148 -12.93 -16.51 2.84
CA ALA A 148 -12.75 -16.54 1.39
C ALA A 148 -12.51 -15.13 0.82
N ALA A 149 -13.27 -14.13 1.27
CA ALA A 149 -13.07 -12.73 0.89
C ALA A 149 -11.72 -12.20 1.39
N GLU A 150 -11.30 -12.59 2.59
CA GLU A 150 -9.99 -12.24 3.15
C GLU A 150 -8.84 -12.83 2.34
N ILE A 151 -8.89 -14.13 2.03
CA ILE A 151 -7.94 -14.79 1.13
C ILE A 151 -7.95 -14.08 -0.22
N ALA A 152 -9.11 -13.75 -0.78
CA ALA A 152 -9.18 -13.04 -2.06
C ALA A 152 -8.53 -11.65 -1.99
N VAL A 153 -8.67 -10.91 -0.88
CA VAL A 153 -8.03 -9.59 -0.68
C VAL A 153 -6.53 -9.73 -0.51
N VAL A 154 -6.05 -10.68 0.31
CA VAL A 154 -4.62 -10.92 0.54
C VAL A 154 -3.94 -11.46 -0.71
N VAL A 155 -4.53 -12.49 -1.34
CA VAL A 155 -4.05 -13.07 -2.60
C VAL A 155 -4.12 -12.05 -3.71
N GLY A 156 -5.18 -11.26 -3.84
CA GLY A 156 -5.26 -10.18 -4.82
C GLY A 156 -4.18 -9.12 -4.60
N ALA A 157 -3.95 -8.70 -3.36
CA ALA A 157 -2.89 -7.76 -3.02
C ALA A 157 -1.48 -8.33 -3.32
N LEU A 158 -1.26 -9.62 -3.09
CA LEU A 158 0.01 -10.29 -3.42
C LEU A 158 0.17 -10.51 -4.93
N ALA A 159 -0.81 -11.12 -5.59
CA ALA A 159 -0.78 -11.50 -7.00
C ALA A 159 -0.74 -10.30 -7.93
N PHE A 160 -1.42 -9.19 -7.59
CA PHE A 160 -1.39 -7.99 -8.42
C PHE A 160 -0.46 -6.92 -7.86
N GLY A 161 -0.43 -6.72 -6.55
CA GLY A 161 0.36 -5.65 -5.93
C GLY A 161 1.86 -5.90 -5.94
N VAL A 162 2.32 -7.11 -5.61
CA VAL A 162 3.76 -7.41 -5.59
C VAL A 162 4.35 -7.40 -7.00
N PRO A 163 3.81 -8.11 -8.01
CA PRO A 163 4.37 -8.06 -9.37
C PRO A 163 4.33 -6.67 -9.97
N ARG A 164 3.27 -5.90 -9.72
CA ARG A 164 3.17 -4.51 -10.20
C ARG A 164 4.24 -3.63 -9.57
N GLN A 165 4.42 -3.70 -8.25
CA GLN A 165 5.47 -2.95 -7.55
C GLN A 165 6.88 -3.37 -7.98
N VAL A 166 7.13 -4.68 -8.16
CA VAL A 166 8.41 -5.20 -8.65
C VAL A 166 8.70 -4.73 -10.08
N ARG A 167 7.70 -4.77 -10.98
CA ARG A 167 7.83 -4.26 -12.35
C ARG A 167 8.12 -2.76 -12.36
N TRP A 168 7.38 -1.98 -11.57
CA TRP A 168 7.59 -0.53 -11.47
C TRP A 168 8.97 -0.19 -10.92
N LEU A 169 9.43 -0.93 -9.92
CA LEU A 169 10.77 -0.79 -9.36
C LEU A 169 11.86 -1.16 -10.37
N ALA A 170 11.69 -2.26 -11.10
CA ALA A 170 12.63 -2.67 -12.14
C ALA A 170 12.71 -1.61 -13.27
N ASN A 171 11.56 -1.02 -13.64
CA ASN A 171 11.49 0.05 -14.64
C ASN A 171 12.15 1.33 -14.12
N ALA A 172 11.84 1.75 -12.90
CA ALA A 172 12.47 2.92 -12.28
C ALA A 172 13.98 2.75 -12.14
N ARG A 173 14.49 1.58 -11.72
CA ARG A 173 15.93 1.30 -11.67
C ARG A 173 16.60 1.40 -13.04
N ARG A 174 15.94 0.90 -14.09
CA ARG A 174 16.45 1.01 -15.48
C ARG A 174 16.48 2.46 -15.97
N VAL A 175 15.48 3.26 -15.58
CA VAL A 175 15.40 4.68 -15.93
C VAL A 175 16.46 5.50 -15.19
N ALA A 176 16.60 5.29 -13.88
CA ALA A 176 17.65 5.88 -13.07
C ALA A 176 19.06 5.59 -13.64
N ALA A 177 19.35 4.32 -13.94
CA ALA A 177 20.64 3.92 -14.51
C ALA A 177 20.95 4.57 -15.88
N ARG A 178 19.93 4.92 -16.66
CA ARG A 178 20.08 5.60 -17.96
C ARG A 178 20.25 7.11 -17.85
N GLY A 179 19.81 7.71 -16.73
CA GLY A 179 20.00 9.14 -16.45
C GLY A 179 21.46 9.51 -16.13
N VAL A 180 22.31 8.53 -15.84
CA VAL A 180 23.74 8.70 -15.49
C VAL A 180 24.67 8.43 -16.70
N GLY A 181 24.15 8.47 -17.93
CA GLY A 181 25.00 8.37 -19.13
C GLY A 181 26.04 9.50 -19.15
N PRO A 182 27.32 9.21 -19.46
CA PRO A 182 28.44 10.12 -19.21
C PRO A 182 28.20 11.45 -19.92
N THR A 183 28.38 12.54 -19.18
CA THR A 183 28.67 13.84 -19.78
C THR A 183 29.89 13.65 -20.67
N ALA A 184 29.67 13.52 -21.97
CA ALA A 184 30.71 13.57 -22.96
C ALA A 184 31.32 14.97 -22.91
N SER A 185 32.40 15.09 -22.14
CA SER A 185 33.41 16.14 -22.26
C SER A 185 34.28 15.88 -23.48
#